data_AF-A0A7C5XID3-F1
#
_entry.id   AF-A0A7C5XID3-F1
#
_cell.length_a   1.000
_cell.length_b   1.000
_cell.length_c   1.000
_cell.angle_alpha   90.00
_cell.angle_beta   90.00
_cell.angle_gamma   90.00
#
_symmetry.space_group_name_H-M   'P 1'
#
loop_
_entity.id
_entity.type
_entity.pdbx_description
1 polymer ?
#
loop_
_entity_poly.entity_id
_entity_poly.type
_entity_poly.pdbx_seq_one_letter_code
_entity_poly.pdbx_strand_id
1 'polypeptide(L)'
;MVEKKCVEDTYAEAFEGIYCRVIVTADDEETLRKAALHATATPAIVIGRIEGGIEKWLSEGETPDNRRGAMLQFWGGIDRKKPFLDSLKKFEIELSYRIRQDILVKPFTAVFDALPNPLGRLDMMERVGHCGDGYEWVENRFGREVIIVPIMVPDFVIERFLGYAKGVMGANFWIMCKTKEAVKEAGARALEAIHKVEGVITPFDVCSAGSKPETRYPWIGPTTNHPYCPSLKKLLGKESKVPEGVN
;
A
#
# COMPACT_ATOMS: atom_id res chain seq x y z
N MET A 1 -18.02 -4.72 21.10
CA MET A 1 -18.65 -5.92 20.51
C MET A 1 -19.84 -5.47 19.69
N VAL A 2 -19.99 -5.96 18.47
CA VAL A 2 -21.16 -5.67 17.60
C VAL A 2 -22.14 -6.82 17.77
N GLU A 3 -23.43 -6.53 17.93
CA GLU A 3 -24.45 -7.57 18.01
C GLU A 3 -24.55 -8.30 16.66
N LYS A 4 -24.62 -9.64 16.67
CA LYS A 4 -24.65 -10.45 15.43
C LYS A 4 -25.75 -10.02 14.46
N LYS A 5 -26.91 -9.59 14.98
CA LYS A 5 -28.04 -9.09 14.18
C LYS A 5 -27.73 -7.80 13.40
N CYS A 6 -26.67 -7.09 13.76
CA CYS A 6 -26.20 -5.88 13.09
C CYS A 6 -25.11 -6.15 12.05
N VAL A 7 -24.73 -7.43 11.87
CA VAL A 7 -23.78 -7.86 10.84
C VAL A 7 -24.59 -8.56 9.76
N GLU A 8 -24.50 -8.05 8.53
CA GLU A 8 -25.12 -8.68 7.37
C GLU A 8 -24.44 -10.04 7.10
N ASP A 9 -25.24 -11.08 6.89
CA ASP A 9 -24.75 -12.42 6.55
C ASP A 9 -24.33 -12.46 5.07
N THR A 10 -23.11 -11.99 4.83
CA THR A 10 -22.53 -11.81 3.50
C THR A 10 -21.01 -12.01 3.55
N TYR A 11 -20.33 -11.83 2.43
CA TYR A 11 -18.88 -11.98 2.30
C TYR A 11 -18.25 -10.77 1.60
N ALA A 12 -16.94 -10.60 1.83
CA ALA A 12 -16.12 -9.65 1.08
C ALA A 12 -15.37 -10.40 -0.03
N GLU A 13 -15.56 -9.99 -1.28
CA GLU A 13 -14.82 -10.55 -2.41
C GLU A 13 -13.44 -9.88 -2.50
N ALA A 14 -12.39 -10.66 -2.25
CA ALA A 14 -11.00 -10.23 -2.33
C ALA A 14 -10.31 -10.83 -3.56
N PHE A 15 -9.14 -10.29 -3.90
CA PHE A 15 -8.39 -10.63 -5.11
C PHE A 15 -6.95 -11.03 -4.79
N GLU A 16 -6.34 -11.79 -5.69
CA GLU A 16 -4.91 -12.07 -5.62
C GLU A 16 -4.13 -10.85 -6.14
N GLY A 17 -3.11 -10.42 -5.40
CA GLY A 17 -2.22 -9.32 -5.75
C GLY A 17 -0.75 -9.69 -5.63
N ILE A 18 0.11 -8.95 -6.31
CA ILE A 18 1.57 -8.99 -6.14
C ILE A 18 1.93 -8.02 -5.02
N TYR A 19 2.84 -8.38 -4.13
CA TYR A 19 3.36 -7.45 -3.14
C TYR A 19 4.85 -7.58 -2.87
N CYS A 20 5.46 -6.46 -2.49
CA CYS A 20 6.76 -6.38 -1.85
C CYS A 20 6.58 -5.88 -0.42
N ARG A 21 7.43 -6.37 0.49
CA ARG A 21 7.52 -5.91 1.89
C ARG A 21 8.95 -5.44 2.12
N VAL A 22 9.13 -4.18 2.47
CA VAL A 22 10.46 -3.55 2.60
C VAL A 22 10.58 -2.81 3.92
N ILE A 23 11.81 -2.71 4.41
CA ILE A 23 12.16 -1.80 5.51
C ILE A 23 12.77 -0.55 4.90
N VAL A 24 12.24 0.61 5.27
CA VAL A 24 12.86 1.91 4.99
C VAL A 24 13.44 2.45 6.28
N THR A 25 14.69 2.89 6.27
CA THR A 25 15.36 3.52 7.42
C THR A 25 15.84 4.92 7.07
N ALA A 26 15.97 5.78 8.09
CA ALA A 26 16.55 7.11 7.97
C ALA A 26 17.26 7.49 9.28
N ASP A 27 18.10 8.54 9.24
CA ASP A 27 18.85 9.00 10.41
C ASP A 27 17.98 9.73 11.45
N ASP A 28 16.84 10.28 11.03
CA ASP A 28 15.91 10.99 11.90
C ASP A 28 14.45 10.59 11.66
N GLU A 29 13.62 10.76 12.68
CA GLU A 29 12.21 10.37 12.68
C GLU A 29 11.35 11.17 11.68
N GLU A 30 11.67 12.45 11.48
CA GLU A 30 10.89 13.31 10.61
C GLU A 30 11.08 12.89 9.14
N THR A 31 12.32 12.63 8.74
CA THR A 31 12.67 12.12 7.41
C THR A 31 12.07 10.75 7.19
N LEU A 32 12.23 9.82 8.14
CA LEU A 32 11.66 8.49 8.07
C LEU A 32 10.14 8.54 7.88
N ARG A 33 9.46 9.36 8.68
CA ARG A 33 8.00 9.50 8.62
C ARG A 33 7.56 10.07 7.28
N LYS A 34 8.25 11.08 6.75
CA LYS A 34 7.94 11.65 5.43
C LYS A 34 8.16 10.64 4.31
N ALA A 35 9.29 9.92 4.32
CA ALA A 35 9.58 8.89 3.31
C ALA A 35 8.52 7.80 3.30
N ALA A 36 8.17 7.27 4.47
CA ALA A 36 7.13 6.25 4.63
C ALA A 36 5.76 6.75 4.12
N LEU A 37 5.29 7.90 4.62
CA LEU A 37 3.97 8.44 4.26
C LEU A 37 3.86 8.79 2.77
N HIS A 38 4.90 9.39 2.17
CA HIS A 38 4.87 9.78 0.77
C HIS A 38 4.93 8.56 -0.15
N ALA A 39 5.82 7.60 0.15
CA ALA A 39 5.96 6.40 -0.67
C ALA A 39 4.67 5.58 -0.71
N THR A 40 3.94 5.54 0.40
CA THR A 40 2.66 4.83 0.50
C THR A 40 1.44 5.70 0.22
N ALA A 41 1.62 6.95 -0.22
CA ALA A 41 0.51 7.87 -0.50
C ALA A 41 -0.26 7.50 -1.77
N THR A 42 -1.53 7.93 -1.85
CA THR A 42 -2.42 7.76 -3.02
C THR A 42 -2.57 6.29 -3.44
N PRO A 43 -3.52 5.56 -2.83
CA PRO A 43 -3.89 4.23 -3.32
C PRO A 43 -4.52 4.35 -4.71
N ALA A 44 -3.88 3.73 -5.71
CA ALA A 44 -4.22 3.90 -7.12
C ALA A 44 -4.46 2.57 -7.85
N ILE A 45 -4.74 1.49 -7.10
CA ILE A 45 -4.98 0.16 -7.65
C ILE A 45 -6.17 0.13 -8.61
N VAL A 46 -7.23 0.89 -8.30
CA VAL A 46 -8.49 0.93 -9.07
C VAL A 46 -8.34 1.57 -10.45
N ILE A 47 -7.30 2.38 -10.66
CA ILE A 47 -6.92 2.95 -11.96
C ILE A 47 -5.72 2.21 -12.57
N GLY A 48 -5.43 1.01 -12.06
CA GLY A 48 -4.39 0.13 -12.59
C GLY A 48 -2.97 0.58 -12.27
N ARG A 49 -2.73 1.34 -11.21
CA ARG A 49 -1.38 1.55 -10.66
C ARG A 49 -1.17 0.66 -9.45
N ILE A 50 -0.30 1.05 -8.52
CA ILE A 50 -0.08 0.34 -7.25
C ILE A 50 -0.71 1.09 -6.08
N GLU A 51 -0.84 0.40 -4.96
CA GLU A 51 -1.16 0.97 -3.66
C GLU A 51 -0.13 0.53 -2.63
N GLY A 52 -0.11 1.14 -1.45
CA GLY A 52 0.82 0.78 -0.40
C GLY A 52 0.35 1.26 0.96
N GLY A 53 1.08 0.87 2.00
CA GLY A 53 0.77 1.25 3.36
C GLY A 53 1.93 0.98 4.31
N ILE A 54 1.92 1.70 5.42
CA ILE A 54 2.83 1.48 6.54
C ILE A 54 2.26 0.33 7.36
N GLU A 55 2.98 -0.77 7.44
CA GLU A 55 2.58 -1.93 8.25
C GLU A 55 2.94 -1.72 9.72
N LYS A 56 4.18 -1.27 10.00
CA LYS A 56 4.64 -0.97 11.35
C LYS A 56 5.85 -0.04 11.37
N TRP A 57 6.00 0.72 12.44
CA TRP A 57 7.24 1.43 12.76
C TRP A 57 8.20 0.49 13.50
N LEU A 58 9.50 0.66 13.27
CA LEU A 58 10.56 -0.21 13.76
C LEU A 58 11.56 0.57 14.60
N SER A 59 11.98 -0.06 15.69
CA SER A 59 13.13 0.38 16.47
C SER A 59 14.46 0.04 15.78
N GLU A 60 15.55 0.63 16.25
CA GLU A 60 16.90 0.39 15.73
C GLU A 60 17.29 -1.10 15.77
N GLY A 61 16.92 -1.82 16.83
CA GLY A 61 17.24 -3.25 16.97
C GLY A 61 16.46 -4.17 16.02
N GLU A 62 15.49 -3.65 15.27
CA GLU A 62 14.68 -4.40 14.31
C GLU A 62 15.14 -4.19 12.85
N THR A 63 16.12 -3.31 12.61
CA THR A 63 16.56 -2.95 11.27
C THR A 63 17.98 -3.42 10.97
N PRO A 64 18.33 -3.68 9.68
CA PRO A 64 19.65 -4.21 9.33
C PRO A 64 20.81 -3.25 9.61
N ASP A 65 20.55 -1.95 9.59
CA ASP A 65 21.57 -0.89 9.72
C ASP A 65 21.55 -0.23 11.11
N ASN A 66 20.79 -0.76 12.06
CA ASN A 66 20.62 -0.23 13.43
C ASN A 66 20.09 1.22 13.47
N ARG A 67 19.23 1.59 12.52
CA ARG A 67 18.54 2.89 12.50
C ARG A 67 17.04 2.71 12.67
N ARG A 68 16.32 3.75 13.07
CA ARG A 68 14.86 3.70 13.10
C ARG A 68 14.31 3.41 11.71
N GLY A 69 13.25 2.63 11.64
CA GLY A 69 12.70 2.19 10.37
C GLY A 69 11.18 2.15 10.30
N ALA A 70 10.68 1.90 9.10
CA ALA A 70 9.27 1.65 8.82
C ALA A 70 9.18 0.42 7.89
N MET A 71 8.35 -0.54 8.28
CA MET A 71 7.95 -1.65 7.43
C MET A 71 6.85 -1.15 6.49
N LEU A 72 7.12 -1.16 5.18
CA LEU A 72 6.19 -0.75 4.14
C LEU A 72 5.80 -1.95 3.30
N GLN A 73 4.55 -1.95 2.84
CA GLN A 73 4.09 -2.85 1.79
C GLN A 73 3.64 -2.08 0.56
N PHE A 74 3.93 -2.63 -0.61
CA PHE A 74 3.48 -2.13 -1.91
C PHE A 74 2.78 -3.25 -2.66
N TRP A 75 1.65 -2.94 -3.29
CA TRP A 75 0.73 -3.90 -3.86
C TRP A 75 0.35 -3.54 -5.29
N GLY A 76 0.38 -4.54 -6.18
CA GLY A 76 -0.03 -4.43 -7.59
C GLY A 76 -1.05 -5.49 -7.97
N GLY A 77 -1.96 -5.14 -8.87
CA GLY A 77 -2.99 -6.06 -9.36
C GLY A 77 -2.45 -7.07 -10.36
N ILE A 78 -3.03 -8.27 -10.39
CA ILE A 78 -2.72 -9.31 -11.39
C ILE A 78 -3.79 -9.31 -12.47
N ASP A 79 -3.38 -9.03 -13.72
CA ASP A 79 -4.26 -9.20 -14.88
C ASP A 79 -4.29 -10.67 -15.30
N ARG A 80 -5.35 -11.38 -14.93
CA ARG A 80 -5.53 -12.82 -15.23
C ARG A 80 -5.65 -13.12 -16.74
N LYS A 81 -5.81 -12.10 -17.59
CA LYS A 81 -5.87 -12.26 -19.05
C LYS A 81 -4.49 -12.21 -19.73
N LYS A 82 -3.44 -11.88 -18.97
CA LYS A 82 -2.06 -11.74 -19.47
C LYS A 82 -1.11 -12.67 -18.71
N PRO A 83 0.08 -12.96 -19.28
CA PRO A 83 1.12 -13.63 -18.52
C PRO A 83 1.43 -12.90 -17.21
N PHE A 84 1.66 -13.65 -16.13
CA PHE A 84 1.99 -13.08 -14.81
C PHE A 84 3.17 -12.10 -14.87
N LEU A 85 4.16 -12.40 -15.71
CA LEU A 85 5.34 -11.58 -15.92
C LEU A 85 5.01 -10.14 -16.36
N ASP A 86 3.93 -9.92 -17.11
CA ASP A 86 3.52 -8.59 -17.55
C ASP A 86 3.02 -7.75 -16.37
N SER A 87 2.24 -8.38 -15.47
CA SER A 87 1.79 -7.72 -14.22
C SER A 87 2.97 -7.45 -13.29
N LEU A 88 3.92 -8.38 -13.21
CA LEU A 88 5.14 -8.23 -12.42
C LEU A 88 6.02 -7.07 -12.91
N LYS A 89 6.30 -7.00 -14.21
CA LYS A 89 7.07 -5.89 -14.82
C LYS A 89 6.40 -4.54 -14.57
N LYS A 90 5.07 -4.49 -14.72
CA LYS A 90 4.31 -3.27 -14.42
C LYS A 90 4.41 -2.87 -12.95
N PHE A 91 4.29 -3.84 -12.04
CA PHE A 91 4.44 -3.63 -10.60
C PHE A 91 5.83 -3.12 -10.26
N GLU A 92 6.89 -3.73 -10.80
CA GLU A 92 8.28 -3.31 -10.63
C GLU A 92 8.51 -1.87 -11.09
N ILE A 93 7.99 -1.49 -12.26
CA ILE A 93 8.07 -0.11 -12.77
C ILE A 93 7.42 0.88 -11.79
N GLU A 94 6.20 0.59 -11.33
CA GLU A 94 5.48 1.47 -10.41
C GLU A 94 6.14 1.53 -9.02
N LEU A 95 6.64 0.40 -8.51
CA LEU A 95 7.42 0.34 -7.26
C LEU A 95 8.68 1.21 -7.37
N SER A 96 9.38 1.13 -8.51
CA SER A 96 10.57 1.96 -8.73
C SER A 96 10.27 3.46 -8.68
N TYR A 97 9.07 3.90 -9.09
CA TYR A 97 8.70 5.30 -8.97
C TYR A 97 8.54 5.72 -7.52
N ARG A 98 7.93 4.88 -6.66
CA ARG A 98 7.81 5.16 -5.22
C ARG A 98 9.18 5.23 -4.56
N ILE A 99 10.06 4.27 -4.85
CA ILE A 99 11.40 4.27 -4.29
C ILE A 99 12.17 5.52 -4.74
N ARG A 100 12.19 5.82 -6.03
CA ARG A 100 12.98 6.93 -6.56
C ARG A 100 12.42 8.31 -6.20
N GLN A 101 11.11 8.49 -6.20
CA GLN A 101 10.48 9.82 -6.05
C GLN A 101 10.06 10.13 -4.61
N ASP A 102 9.90 9.11 -3.75
CA ASP A 102 9.41 9.33 -2.39
C ASP A 102 10.43 8.93 -1.31
N ILE A 103 11.33 7.99 -1.59
CA ILE A 103 12.35 7.50 -0.62
C ILE A 103 13.73 8.05 -0.95
N LEU A 104 14.30 7.73 -2.11
CA LEU A 104 15.67 8.08 -2.51
C LEU A 104 15.94 9.59 -2.43
N VAL A 105 14.95 10.42 -2.80
CA VAL A 105 15.05 11.89 -2.75
C VAL A 105 15.06 12.45 -1.32
N LYS A 106 14.86 11.62 -0.30
CA LYS A 106 14.96 12.01 1.11
C LYS A 106 16.38 11.72 1.60
N PRO A 107 16.98 12.64 2.37
CA PRO A 107 18.36 12.51 2.78
C PRO A 107 18.56 11.27 3.65
N PHE A 108 19.68 10.59 3.45
CA PHE A 108 20.16 9.51 4.32
C PHE A 108 19.14 8.36 4.48
N THR A 109 18.36 8.06 3.45
CA THR A 109 17.46 6.90 3.51
C THR A 109 18.15 5.62 3.04
N ALA A 110 17.68 4.48 3.55
CA ALA A 110 18.02 3.18 2.99
C ALA A 110 16.78 2.29 2.85
N VAL A 111 16.84 1.32 1.92
CA VAL A 111 15.76 0.36 1.66
C VAL A 111 16.30 -1.06 1.74
N PHE A 112 15.65 -1.93 2.52
CA PHE A 112 16.03 -3.33 2.68
C PHE A 112 14.84 -4.26 2.39
N ASP A 113 15.13 -5.44 1.88
CA ASP A 113 14.12 -6.49 1.74
C ASP A 113 13.70 -7.03 3.10
N ALA A 114 12.39 -7.23 3.26
CA ALA A 114 11.78 -7.71 4.49
C ALA A 114 10.74 -8.80 4.26
N LEU A 115 10.74 -9.40 3.06
CA LEU A 115 9.85 -10.48 2.71
C LEU A 115 10.48 -11.84 3.09
N PRO A 116 9.97 -12.57 4.10
CA PRO A 116 10.64 -13.78 4.60
C PRO A 116 10.65 -14.94 3.60
N ASN A 117 9.57 -15.11 2.83
CA ASN A 117 9.39 -16.23 1.90
C ASN A 117 9.01 -15.71 0.50
N PRO A 118 9.96 -15.12 -0.25
CA PRO A 118 9.68 -14.55 -1.56
C PRO A 118 9.37 -15.64 -2.59
N LEU A 119 8.38 -15.38 -3.45
CA LEU A 119 8.11 -16.18 -4.66
C LEU A 119 9.21 -15.96 -5.70
N GLY A 120 9.74 -14.74 -5.76
CA GLY A 120 10.84 -14.35 -6.61
C GLY A 120 11.44 -13.03 -6.14
N ARG A 121 12.44 -12.54 -6.86
CA ARG A 121 13.16 -11.29 -6.54
C ARG A 121 13.14 -10.35 -7.73
N LEU A 122 13.10 -9.05 -7.44
CA LEU A 122 13.28 -7.96 -8.40
C LEU A 122 14.71 -7.43 -8.23
N ASP A 123 15.52 -7.36 -9.29
CA ASP A 123 16.83 -6.70 -9.26
C ASP A 123 16.64 -5.19 -9.42
N MET A 124 17.01 -4.42 -8.40
CA MET A 124 16.80 -2.97 -8.37
C MET A 124 17.86 -2.18 -9.13
N MET A 125 18.88 -2.82 -9.70
CA MET A 125 19.93 -2.11 -10.45
C MET A 125 19.37 -1.30 -11.62
N GLU A 126 18.59 -1.93 -12.51
CA GLU A 126 18.10 -1.28 -13.74
C GLU A 126 17.23 -0.05 -13.42
N ARG A 127 16.33 -0.19 -12.43
CA ARG A 127 15.24 0.76 -12.19
C ARG A 127 15.51 1.77 -11.08
N VAL A 128 16.44 1.48 -10.17
CA VAL A 128 16.79 2.35 -9.03
C VAL A 128 18.29 2.62 -8.99
N GLY A 129 19.14 1.60 -9.12
CA GLY A 129 20.59 1.74 -9.05
C GLY A 129 21.16 2.77 -10.01
N HIS A 130 20.76 2.70 -11.29
CA HIS A 130 21.19 3.64 -12.33
C HIS A 130 20.73 5.10 -12.15
N CYS A 131 20.05 5.45 -11.04
CA CYS A 131 19.99 6.85 -10.61
C CYS A 131 21.37 7.46 -10.37
N GLY A 132 22.40 6.63 -10.16
CA GLY A 132 23.80 7.03 -10.07
C GLY A 132 24.46 7.29 -11.42
N ASP A 133 23.75 7.16 -12.55
CA ASP A 133 24.26 7.42 -13.90
C ASP A 133 25.55 6.63 -14.26
N GLY A 134 25.65 5.39 -13.79
CA GLY A 134 26.81 4.52 -14.00
C GLY A 134 27.92 4.69 -12.97
N TYR A 135 27.75 5.58 -11.99
CA TYR A 135 28.64 5.74 -10.85
C TYR A 135 28.21 4.92 -9.62
N GLU A 136 27.05 4.27 -9.66
CA GLU A 136 26.63 3.32 -8.63
C GLU A 136 27.53 2.08 -8.57
N TRP A 137 27.61 1.46 -7.39
CA TRP A 137 28.34 0.20 -7.20
C TRP A 137 27.58 -0.75 -6.28
N VAL A 138 28.02 -2.01 -6.28
CA VAL A 138 27.50 -3.05 -5.40
C VAL A 138 28.54 -3.39 -4.34
N GLU A 139 28.11 -3.51 -3.09
CA GLU A 139 28.96 -4.01 -2.01
C GLU A 139 28.17 -4.87 -1.02
N ASN A 140 28.89 -5.59 -0.17
CA ASN A 140 28.29 -6.31 0.96
C ASN A 140 28.31 -5.41 2.19
N ARG A 141 27.14 -4.93 2.62
CA ARG A 141 26.95 -4.09 3.80
C ARG A 141 25.78 -4.63 4.62
N PHE A 142 25.88 -4.61 5.95
CA PHE A 142 24.82 -5.13 6.85
C PHE A 142 24.46 -6.61 6.61
N GLY A 143 25.42 -7.42 6.12
CA GLY A 143 25.18 -8.80 5.74
C GLY A 143 24.30 -8.99 4.49
N ARG A 144 24.14 -7.93 3.68
CA ARG A 144 23.28 -7.87 2.49
C ARG A 144 24.08 -7.38 1.29
N GLU A 145 23.73 -7.84 0.10
CA GLU A 145 24.23 -7.27 -1.15
C GLU A 145 23.42 -5.99 -1.43
N VAL A 146 24.06 -4.84 -1.33
CA VAL A 146 23.43 -3.54 -1.50
C VAL A 146 23.99 -2.81 -2.72
N ILE A 147 23.14 -2.04 -3.36
CA ILE A 147 23.51 -1.02 -4.35
C ILE A 147 23.71 0.28 -3.58
N ILE A 148 24.86 0.92 -3.80
CA ILE A 148 25.14 2.26 -3.33
C ILE A 148 24.98 3.21 -4.51
N VAL A 149 24.07 4.17 -4.37
CA VAL A 149 23.77 5.18 -5.38
C VAL A 149 24.37 6.52 -4.92
N PRO A 150 25.45 6.99 -5.57
CA PRO A 150 26.02 8.29 -5.23
C PRO A 150 25.05 9.41 -5.62
N ILE A 151 24.77 10.31 -4.68
CA ILE A 151 23.86 11.45 -4.84
C ILE A 151 24.48 12.72 -4.25
N MET A 152 23.75 13.84 -4.24
CA MET A 152 24.27 15.14 -3.78
C MET A 152 24.56 15.24 -2.26
N VAL A 153 24.14 14.23 -1.51
CA VAL A 153 24.43 14.03 -0.08
C VAL A 153 25.07 12.64 0.07
N PRO A 154 25.59 12.26 1.24
CA PRO A 154 25.95 10.87 1.52
C PRO A 154 24.98 9.85 0.91
N ASP A 155 25.56 8.78 0.38
CA ASP A 155 24.93 7.91 -0.64
C ASP A 155 23.59 7.30 -0.21
N PHE A 156 22.71 7.06 -1.19
CA PHE A 156 21.50 6.27 -0.99
C PHE A 156 21.83 4.77 -1.05
N VAL A 157 21.26 3.98 -0.14
CA VAL A 157 21.51 2.53 -0.04
C VAL A 157 20.23 1.75 -0.30
N ILE A 158 20.28 0.76 -1.18
CA ILE A 158 19.16 -0.16 -1.40
C ILE A 158 19.67 -1.59 -1.52
N GLU A 159 19.03 -2.54 -0.84
CA GLU A 159 19.30 -3.95 -1.07
C GLU A 159 19.01 -4.32 -2.52
N ARG A 160 19.96 -4.98 -3.18
CA ARG A 160 19.93 -5.20 -4.62
C ARG A 160 18.68 -5.96 -5.06
N PHE A 161 18.26 -6.93 -4.26
CA PHE A 161 17.15 -7.80 -4.56
C PHE A 161 16.01 -7.61 -3.58
N LEU A 162 14.86 -7.11 -4.07
CA LEU A 162 13.64 -7.03 -3.29
C LEU A 162 12.76 -8.24 -3.59
N GLY A 163 12.32 -8.95 -2.55
CA GLY A 163 11.43 -10.08 -2.66
C GLY A 163 10.02 -9.64 -3.04
N TYR A 164 9.37 -10.39 -3.93
CA TYR A 164 7.94 -10.27 -4.18
C TYR A 164 7.23 -11.60 -3.91
N ALA A 165 5.95 -11.53 -3.52
CA ALA A 165 5.07 -12.67 -3.36
C ALA A 165 3.65 -12.35 -3.84
N LYS A 166 2.78 -13.36 -3.82
CA LYS A 166 1.34 -13.21 -4.04
C LYS A 166 0.62 -13.17 -2.69
N GLY A 167 -0.35 -12.28 -2.57
CA GLY A 167 -1.14 -12.11 -1.36
C GLY A 167 -2.60 -11.75 -1.67
N VAL A 168 -3.36 -11.42 -0.63
CA VAL A 168 -4.78 -11.08 -0.74
C VAL A 168 -4.95 -9.56 -0.63
N MET A 169 -5.60 -8.96 -1.61
CA MET A 169 -5.93 -7.53 -1.66
C MET A 169 -7.44 -7.30 -1.82
N GLY A 170 -7.92 -6.12 -1.40
CA GLY A 170 -9.32 -5.73 -1.55
C GLY A 170 -10.29 -6.28 -0.50
N ALA A 171 -9.81 -7.00 0.51
CA ALA A 171 -10.63 -7.37 1.67
C ALA A 171 -11.18 -6.11 2.36
N ASN A 172 -12.48 -6.09 2.65
CA ASN A 172 -13.16 -4.91 3.18
C ASN A 172 -14.38 -5.30 4.03
N PHE A 173 -14.85 -4.36 4.83
CA PHE A 173 -16.16 -4.41 5.49
C PHE A 173 -16.70 -2.99 5.60
N TRP A 174 -18.02 -2.85 5.67
CA TRP A 174 -18.67 -1.55 5.60
C TRP A 174 -19.26 -1.19 6.96
N ILE A 175 -19.06 0.06 7.38
CA ILE A 175 -19.64 0.58 8.63
C ILE A 175 -20.76 1.54 8.26
N MET A 176 -22.00 1.12 8.49
CA MET A 176 -23.19 1.94 8.22
C MET A 176 -23.56 2.76 9.45
N CYS A 177 -23.30 4.06 9.42
CA CYS A 177 -23.46 4.97 10.56
C CYS A 177 -24.66 5.92 10.40
N LYS A 178 -25.14 6.48 11.52
CA LYS A 178 -26.20 7.50 11.53
C LYS A 178 -25.67 8.93 11.31
N THR A 179 -24.42 9.17 11.70
CA THR A 179 -23.79 10.50 11.72
C THR A 179 -22.33 10.41 11.28
N LYS A 180 -21.79 11.57 10.86
CA LYS A 180 -20.38 11.70 10.44
C LYS A 180 -19.43 11.41 11.60
N GLU A 181 -19.81 11.78 12.82
CA GLU A 181 -19.05 11.56 14.05
C GLU A 181 -18.93 10.06 14.34
N ALA A 182 -20.03 9.32 14.17
CA ALA A 182 -20.03 7.86 14.32
C ALA A 182 -19.13 7.17 13.29
N VAL A 183 -19.07 7.65 12.04
CA VAL A 183 -18.11 7.15 11.03
C VAL A 183 -16.66 7.34 11.50
N LYS A 184 -16.32 8.52 11.99
CA LYS A 184 -14.96 8.83 12.48
C LYS A 184 -14.57 7.94 13.66
N GLU A 185 -15.44 7.83 14.65
CA GLU A 185 -15.17 7.02 15.84
C GLU A 185 -15.04 5.54 15.51
N ALA A 186 -16.01 4.98 14.78
CA ALA A 186 -16.01 3.57 14.42
C ALA A 186 -14.81 3.23 13.51
N GLY A 187 -14.53 4.09 12.53
CA GLY A 187 -13.37 3.95 11.65
C GLY A 187 -12.05 3.97 12.40
N ALA A 188 -11.84 4.96 13.29
CA ALA A 188 -10.62 5.05 14.09
C ALA A 188 -10.39 3.81 14.96
N ARG A 189 -11.44 3.31 15.62
CA ARG A 189 -11.36 2.10 16.44
C ARG A 189 -11.09 0.85 15.61
N ALA A 190 -11.62 0.78 14.39
CA ALA A 190 -11.35 -0.33 13.49
C ALA A 190 -9.90 -0.32 13.01
N LEU A 191 -9.37 0.83 12.61
CA LEU A 191 -7.96 0.98 12.22
C LEU A 191 -7.01 0.64 13.38
N GLU A 192 -7.31 1.10 14.60
CA GLU A 192 -6.52 0.77 15.79
C GLU A 192 -6.45 -0.75 16.04
N ALA A 193 -7.54 -1.48 15.76
CA ALA A 193 -7.56 -2.92 15.86
C ALA A 193 -6.81 -3.60 14.71
N ILE A 194 -6.98 -3.12 13.48
CA ILE A 194 -6.35 -3.68 12.27
C ILE A 194 -4.82 -3.53 12.32
N HIS A 195 -4.31 -2.37 12.74
CA HIS A 195 -2.87 -2.10 12.83
C HIS A 195 -2.14 -2.88 13.93
N LYS A 196 -2.86 -3.69 14.73
CA LYS A 196 -2.26 -4.69 15.64
C LYS A 196 -2.00 -6.03 14.96
N VAL A 197 -2.48 -6.24 13.74
CA VAL A 197 -2.32 -7.48 12.97
C VAL A 197 -1.09 -7.36 12.07
N GLU A 198 -0.12 -8.26 12.28
CA GLU A 198 1.09 -8.31 11.43
C GLU A 198 0.72 -8.62 9.98
N GLY A 199 1.43 -7.97 9.04
CA GLY A 199 1.27 -8.22 7.62
C GLY A 199 0.05 -7.56 6.98
N VAL A 200 -0.72 -6.73 7.72
CA VAL A 200 -1.88 -6.02 7.19
C VAL A 200 -1.59 -4.53 7.02
N ILE A 201 -2.05 -3.96 5.90
CA ILE A 201 -2.07 -2.52 5.66
C ILE A 201 -3.48 -2.06 5.30
N THR A 202 -3.74 -0.76 5.44
CA THR A 202 -5.01 -0.11 5.07
C THR A 202 -4.76 1.03 4.08
N PRO A 203 -4.56 0.77 2.77
CA PRO A 203 -4.12 1.78 1.81
C PRO A 203 -5.02 3.04 1.72
N PHE A 204 -6.31 2.86 1.97
CA PHE A 204 -7.31 3.94 2.00
C PHE A 204 -7.70 4.38 3.42
N ASP A 205 -7.23 3.71 4.46
CA ASP A 205 -7.80 3.77 5.80
C ASP A 205 -9.34 3.62 5.77
N VAL A 206 -10.08 4.65 6.18
CA VAL A 206 -11.54 4.71 6.04
C VAL A 206 -11.90 5.26 4.67
N CYS A 207 -12.29 4.38 3.76
CA CYS A 207 -12.73 4.78 2.42
C CYS A 207 -14.14 5.36 2.44
N SER A 208 -14.28 6.63 2.04
CA SER A 208 -15.59 7.30 1.90
C SER A 208 -16.28 7.04 0.55
N ALA A 209 -15.51 6.54 -0.44
CA ALA A 209 -15.94 6.45 -1.83
C ALA A 209 -16.04 4.99 -2.30
N GLY A 210 -17.00 4.25 -1.76
CA GLY A 210 -17.34 2.92 -2.26
C GLY A 210 -17.75 2.97 -3.75
N SER A 211 -17.15 2.11 -4.56
CA SER A 211 -17.33 2.09 -6.01
C SER A 211 -17.96 0.77 -6.49
N LYS A 212 -18.44 0.77 -7.73
CA LYS A 212 -18.92 -0.41 -8.46
C LYS A 212 -18.26 -0.49 -9.83
N PRO A 213 -18.05 -1.69 -10.38
CA PRO A 213 -17.42 -1.86 -11.68
C PRO A 213 -18.32 -1.39 -12.84
N GLU A 214 -19.65 -1.54 -12.73
CA GLU A 214 -20.58 -1.11 -13.77
C GLU A 214 -20.61 0.42 -13.86
N THR A 215 -20.29 0.96 -15.03
CA THR A 215 -20.16 2.40 -15.22
C THR A 215 -20.60 2.84 -16.60
N ARG A 216 -21.21 4.03 -16.67
CA ARG A 216 -21.46 4.75 -17.92
C ARG A 216 -20.23 5.55 -18.39
N TYR A 217 -19.21 5.65 -17.53
CA TYR A 217 -18.03 6.50 -17.70
C TYR A 217 -16.74 5.66 -17.57
N PRO A 218 -16.46 4.74 -18.51
CA PRO A 218 -15.38 3.77 -18.38
C PRO A 218 -13.98 4.39 -18.30
N TRP A 219 -13.78 5.60 -18.83
CA TRP A 219 -12.48 6.30 -18.81
C TRP A 219 -12.04 6.79 -17.43
N ILE A 220 -12.97 6.87 -16.45
CA ILE A 220 -12.66 7.26 -15.07
C ILE A 220 -12.28 6.04 -14.22
N GLY A 221 -12.70 4.84 -14.63
CA GLY A 221 -12.68 3.63 -13.82
C GLY A 221 -13.99 3.40 -13.04
N PRO A 222 -13.94 2.61 -11.95
CA PRO A 222 -15.11 2.34 -11.12
C PRO A 222 -15.77 3.63 -10.61
N THR A 223 -17.10 3.69 -10.70
CA THR A 223 -17.87 4.88 -10.28
C THR A 223 -18.61 4.61 -8.98
N THR A 224 -19.17 5.66 -8.37
CA THR A 224 -19.90 5.55 -7.10
C THR A 224 -20.91 4.39 -7.09
N ASN A 225 -20.95 3.67 -5.97
CA ASN A 225 -21.92 2.62 -5.71
C ASN A 225 -23.26 3.24 -5.28
N HIS A 226 -23.92 3.90 -6.23
CA HIS A 226 -25.10 4.76 -6.02
C HIS A 226 -26.26 4.16 -5.22
N PRO A 227 -26.58 2.85 -5.24
CA PRO A 227 -27.63 2.29 -4.38
C PRO A 227 -27.34 2.50 -2.89
N TYR A 228 -26.07 2.65 -2.52
CA TYR A 228 -25.61 2.88 -1.16
C TYR A 228 -25.28 4.34 -0.84
N CYS A 229 -25.65 5.30 -1.70
CA CYS A 229 -25.46 6.73 -1.42
C CYS A 229 -26.64 7.29 -0.60
N PRO A 230 -26.42 7.77 0.64
CA PRO A 230 -27.51 8.30 1.48
C PRO A 230 -28.25 9.48 0.84
N SER A 231 -27.53 10.34 0.11
CA SER A 231 -28.10 11.49 -0.60
C SER A 231 -29.07 11.11 -1.73
N LEU A 232 -28.99 9.88 -2.24
CA LEU A 232 -29.83 9.39 -3.34
C LEU A 232 -31.02 8.56 -2.86
N LYS A 233 -31.19 8.32 -1.55
CA LYS A 233 -32.30 7.54 -0.97
C LYS A 233 -33.67 7.90 -1.54
N LYS A 234 -34.02 9.20 -1.53
CA LYS A 234 -35.33 9.68 -2.04
C LYS A 234 -35.48 9.48 -3.54
N LEU A 235 -34.41 9.70 -4.31
CA LEU A 235 -34.43 9.57 -5.76
C LEU A 235 -34.56 8.10 -6.20
N LEU A 236 -33.84 7.20 -5.53
CA LEU A 236 -33.81 5.77 -5.87
C LEU A 236 -34.99 4.99 -5.30
N GLY A 237 -35.63 5.47 -4.22
CA GLY A 237 -36.78 4.81 -3.61
C GLY A 237 -36.45 3.36 -3.24
N LYS A 238 -37.17 2.40 -3.84
CA LYS A 238 -37.00 0.96 -3.60
C LYS A 238 -35.65 0.41 -4.08
N GLU A 239 -34.95 1.10 -4.98
CA GLU A 239 -33.63 0.69 -5.45
C GLU A 239 -32.51 1.07 -4.47
N SER A 240 -32.79 1.95 -3.49
CA SER A 240 -31.80 2.28 -2.46
C SER A 240 -31.57 1.08 -1.54
N LYS A 241 -30.29 0.79 -1.31
CA LYS A 241 -29.83 -0.24 -0.37
C LYS A 241 -29.30 0.36 0.93
N VAL A 242 -29.45 1.67 1.15
CA VAL A 242 -29.01 2.30 2.39
C VAL A 242 -30.05 2.04 3.49
N PRO A 243 -29.69 1.40 4.61
CA PRO A 243 -30.65 1.08 5.66
C PRO A 243 -31.33 2.30 6.27
N GLU A 244 -32.48 2.07 6.91
CA GLU A 244 -33.18 3.10 7.67
C GLU A 244 -32.28 3.64 8.80
N GLY A 245 -32.32 4.96 9.02
CA GLY A 245 -31.50 5.63 10.04
C GLY A 245 -30.02 5.83 9.69
N VAL A 246 -29.50 5.24 8.61
CA VAL A 246 -28.10 5.43 8.14
C VAL A 246 -27.98 6.72 7.31
N ASN A 247 -26.92 7.51 7.53
CA ASN A 247 -26.65 8.75 6.80
C ASN A 247 -25.16 9.10 6.76
#